data_AF-A0A3A9BZZ1-F1
#
_entry.id   AF-A0A3A9BZZ1-F1
#
_cell.length_a   1.000
_cell.length_b   1.000
_cell.length_c   1.000
_cell.angle_alpha   90.00
_cell.angle_beta   90.00
_cell.angle_gamma   90.00
#
_symmetry.space_group_name_H-M   'P 1'
#
loop_
_entity.id
_entity.type
_entity.pdbx_description
1 polymer ?
#
loop_
_entity_poly.entity_id
_entity_poly.type
_entity_poly.pdbx_seq_one_letter_code
_entity_poly.pdbx_strand_id
1 'polypeptide(L)'
;MRRKKTEFKKKVVIRTGLIFVCACMIALFFSWHEKPTEVFAYIIPASGGIFGAAVIWYLKAVQLENGIKIQLGMIKKLIDLGEENQAEEIKERTIQKMKDRTEALIDEALEATDIQNF
;
A
#
# COMPACT_ATOMS: atom_id res chain seq x y z
N MET A 1 19.27 -16.54 17.08
CA MET A 1 18.64 -16.01 15.85
C MET A 1 17.53 -15.03 16.21
N ARG A 2 17.72 -13.72 16.01
CA ARG A 2 16.61 -12.74 16.14
C ARG A 2 15.62 -13.04 15.01
N ARG A 3 14.43 -13.57 15.33
CA ARG A 3 13.32 -13.65 14.37
C ARG A 3 13.06 -12.23 13.88
N LYS A 4 13.44 -11.93 12.62
CA LYS A 4 13.05 -10.70 11.93
C LYS A 4 11.54 -10.60 12.09
N LYS A 5 11.04 -9.68 12.92
CA LYS A 5 9.60 -9.43 13.05
C LYS A 5 9.13 -9.14 11.63
N THR A 6 8.43 -10.09 11.00
CA THR A 6 7.78 -9.85 9.72
C THR A 6 6.95 -8.60 9.87
N GLU A 7 7.36 -7.55 9.16
CA GLU A 7 6.70 -6.25 9.12
C GLU A 7 5.20 -6.44 9.01
N PHE A 8 4.41 -5.75 9.85
CA PHE A 8 2.95 -5.86 9.87
C PHE A 8 2.38 -5.74 8.45
N LYS A 9 2.95 -4.82 7.66
CA LYS A 9 2.61 -4.59 6.25
C LYS A 9 2.71 -5.85 5.39
N LYS A 10 3.79 -6.64 5.54
CA LYS A 10 3.98 -7.91 4.82
C LYS A 10 2.99 -8.98 5.27
N LYS A 11 2.67 -9.04 6.56
CA LYS A 11 1.69 -10.01 7.07
C LYS A 11 0.30 -9.78 6.49
N VAL A 12 -0.11 -8.51 6.33
CA VAL A 12 -1.40 -8.17 5.74
C VAL A 12 -1.49 -8.71 4.32
N VAL A 13 -0.51 -8.40 3.47
CA VAL A 13 -0.48 -8.88 2.06
C VAL A 13 -0.48 -10.41 1.97
N ILE A 14 0.33 -11.09 2.80
CA ILE A 14 0.39 -12.56 2.79
C ILE A 14 -0.95 -13.17 3.21
N ARG A 15 -1.61 -12.61 4.23
CA ARG A 15 -2.89 -13.13 4.72
C ARG A 15 -4.02 -12.90 3.73
N THR A 16 -4.10 -11.71 3.13
CA THR A 16 -5.13 -11.41 2.13
C THR A 16 -4.91 -12.21 0.84
N GLY A 17 -3.65 -12.41 0.43
CA GLY A 17 -3.30 -13.26 -0.69
C GLY A 17 -3.65 -14.73 -0.46
N LEU A 18 -3.41 -15.26 0.75
CA LEU A 18 -3.81 -16.62 1.12
C LEU A 18 -5.33 -16.80 1.05
N ILE A 19 -6.11 -15.82 1.52
CA ILE A 19 -7.57 -15.88 1.46
C ILE A 19 -8.06 -15.93 0.00
N PHE A 20 -7.49 -15.08 -0.87
CA PHE A 20 -7.81 -15.07 -2.29
C PHE A 20 -7.50 -16.41 -2.97
N VAL A 21 -6.30 -16.95 -2.76
CA VAL A 21 -5.90 -18.25 -3.34
C VAL A 21 -6.79 -19.39 -2.81
N CYS A 22 -7.09 -19.41 -1.51
CA CYS A 22 -8.02 -20.40 -0.95
C CYS A 22 -9.42 -20.29 -1.57
N ALA A 23 -9.94 -19.08 -1.76
CA ALA A 23 -11.24 -18.88 -2.41
C ALA A 23 -11.25 -19.44 -3.85
N CYS A 24 -10.20 -19.20 -4.62
CA CYS A 24 -10.05 -19.78 -5.96
C CYS A 24 -9.97 -21.31 -5.92
N MET A 25 -9.20 -21.90 -5.00
CA MET A 25 -9.07 -23.36 -4.87
C MET A 25 -10.40 -24.02 -4.50
N ILE A 26 -11.17 -23.43 -3.58
CA ILE A 26 -12.50 -23.95 -3.20
C ILE A 26 -13.48 -23.83 -4.37
N ALA A 27 -13.44 -22.72 -5.12
CA ALA A 27 -14.27 -22.55 -6.31
C ALA A 27 -13.98 -23.63 -7.36
N LEU A 28 -12.70 -23.92 -7.62
CA LEU A 28 -12.28 -24.99 -8.53
C LEU A 28 -12.75 -26.37 -8.04
N PHE A 29 -12.63 -26.64 -6.74
CA PHE A 29 -13.13 -27.88 -6.16
C PHE A 29 -14.65 -28.04 -6.31
N PHE A 30 -15.41 -26.98 -6.08
CA PHE A 30 -16.87 -26.99 -6.28
C PHE A 30 -17.25 -27.17 -7.74
N SER A 31 -16.54 -26.51 -8.66
CA SER A 31 -16.73 -26.67 -10.11
C SER A 31 -16.43 -28.11 -10.56
N TRP A 32 -15.39 -28.75 -10.01
CA TRP A 32 -15.05 -30.14 -10.31
C TRP A 32 -16.14 -31.12 -9.87
N HIS A 33 -16.83 -30.80 -8.78
CA HIS A 33 -17.94 -31.61 -8.26
C HIS A 33 -19.32 -31.19 -8.80
N GLU A 34 -19.38 -30.38 -9.87
CA GLU A 34 -20.63 -29.89 -10.48
C GLU A 34 -21.57 -29.20 -9.48
N LYS A 35 -21.02 -28.63 -8.40
CA LYS A 35 -21.78 -27.89 -7.39
C LYS A 35 -22.01 -26.45 -7.84
N PRO A 36 -23.06 -25.77 -7.33
CA PRO A 36 -23.31 -24.37 -7.67
C PRO A 36 -22.13 -23.48 -7.23
N THR A 37 -21.59 -22.71 -8.19
CA THR A 37 -20.42 -21.83 -7.99
C THR A 37 -20.77 -20.34 -7.96
N GLU A 38 -22.06 -19.99 -8.00
CA GLU A 38 -22.55 -18.61 -8.09
C GLU A 38 -22.01 -17.70 -6.98
N VAL A 39 -21.89 -18.23 -5.76
CA VAL A 39 -21.35 -17.50 -4.60
C VAL A 39 -19.89 -17.05 -4.85
N PHE A 40 -19.11 -17.80 -5.62
CA PHE A 40 -17.72 -17.44 -5.93
C PHE A 40 -17.61 -16.27 -6.91
N ALA A 41 -18.68 -15.97 -7.68
CA ALA A 41 -18.72 -14.78 -8.53
C ALA A 41 -18.64 -13.47 -7.72
N TYR A 42 -19.04 -13.50 -6.44
CA TYR A 42 -18.90 -12.36 -5.52
C TYR A 42 -17.65 -12.45 -4.67
N ILE A 43 -17.32 -13.66 -4.17
CA ILE A 43 -16.19 -13.86 -3.25
C ILE A 43 -14.84 -13.62 -3.96
N ILE A 44 -14.67 -14.10 -5.20
CA ILE A 44 -13.39 -13.98 -5.91
C ILE A 44 -13.07 -12.51 -6.22
N PRO A 45 -13.97 -11.70 -6.81
CA PRO A 45 -13.70 -10.28 -7.02
C PRO A 45 -13.49 -9.51 -5.72
N ALA A 46 -14.28 -9.78 -4.67
CA ALA A 46 -14.14 -9.08 -3.39
C ALA A 46 -12.78 -9.39 -2.72
N SER A 47 -12.42 -10.67 -2.60
CA SER A 47 -11.14 -11.07 -2.01
C SER A 47 -9.94 -10.66 -2.87
N GLY A 48 -10.08 -10.67 -4.20
CA GLY A 48 -9.08 -10.17 -5.15
C GLY A 48 -8.86 -8.67 -5.02
N GLY A 49 -9.94 -7.89 -4.89
CA GLY A 49 -9.89 -6.45 -4.66
C GLY A 49 -9.19 -6.10 -3.33
N ILE A 50 -9.54 -6.80 -2.24
CA ILE A 50 -8.88 -6.63 -0.93
C ILE A 50 -7.39 -6.97 -1.02
N PHE A 51 -7.02 -8.03 -1.73
CA PHE A 51 -5.62 -8.39 -1.94
C PHE A 51 -4.87 -7.32 -2.76
N GLY A 52 -5.46 -6.85 -3.87
CA GLY A 52 -4.90 -5.77 -4.69
C GLY A 52 -4.66 -4.49 -3.90
N ALA A 53 -5.66 -4.04 -3.12
CA ALA A 53 -5.55 -2.88 -2.25
C ALA A 53 -4.43 -3.05 -1.20
N ALA A 54 -4.31 -4.24 -0.59
CA ALA A 54 -3.24 -4.55 0.35
C ALA A 54 -1.85 -4.47 -0.29
N VAL A 55 -1.69 -4.94 -1.53
CA VAL A 55 -0.42 -4.85 -2.28
C VAL A 55 -0.05 -3.40 -2.58
N ILE A 56 -0.99 -2.61 -3.09
CA ILE A 56 -0.76 -1.18 -3.37
C ILE A 56 -0.37 -0.44 -2.09
N TRP A 57 -1.11 -0.67 -1.00
CA TRP A 57 -0.82 -0.09 0.30
C TRP A 57 0.58 -0.46 0.80
N TYR A 58 0.97 -1.73 0.68
CA TYR A 58 2.31 -2.18 1.03
C TYR A 58 3.40 -1.45 0.23
N LEU A 59 3.23 -1.32 -1.09
CA LEU A 59 4.19 -0.63 -1.95
C LEU A 59 4.33 0.85 -1.58
N LYS A 60 3.21 1.56 -1.40
CA LYS A 60 3.20 2.97 -0.98
C LYS A 60 3.88 3.15 0.38
N ALA A 61 3.60 2.26 1.33
CA ALA A 61 4.18 2.30 2.66
C ALA A 61 5.70 2.00 2.69
N VAL A 62 6.22 1.23 1.74
CA VAL A 62 7.67 1.01 1.57
C VAL A 62 8.33 2.21 0.89
N GLN A 63 7.69 2.79 -0.12
CA GLN A 63 8.19 4.02 -0.78
C GLN A 63 8.32 5.17 0.21
N LEU A 64 7.32 5.38 1.08
CA LEU A 64 7.38 6.39 2.14
C LEU A 64 8.55 6.15 3.11
N GLU A 65 8.71 4.92 3.59
CA GLU A 65 9.78 4.59 4.54
C GLU A 65 11.18 4.82 3.95
N ASN A 66 11.37 4.43 2.68
CA ASN A 66 12.64 4.67 1.99
C ASN A 66 12.85 6.15 1.69
N GLY A 67 11.81 6.89 1.30
CA GLY A 67 11.87 8.34 1.09
C GLY A 67 12.31 9.09 2.35
N ILE A 68 11.73 8.75 3.50
CA ILE A 68 12.08 9.34 4.81
C ILE A 68 13.54 9.03 5.17
N LYS A 69 14.01 7.78 4.96
CA LYS A 69 15.40 7.41 5.22
C LYS A 69 16.40 8.20 4.37
N ILE A 70 16.09 8.41 3.08
CA ILE A 70 16.93 9.20 2.18
C ILE A 70 16.98 10.66 2.64
N GLN A 71 15.84 11.25 2.97
CA GLN A 71 15.76 12.63 3.45
C GLN A 71 16.51 12.84 4.77
N LEU A 72 16.34 11.93 5.74
CA LEU A 72 17.11 11.94 6.98
C LEU A 72 18.61 11.82 6.74
N GLY A 73 19.03 10.97 5.80
CA GLY A 73 20.43 10.82 5.40
C GLY A 73 21.00 12.11 4.81
N MET A 74 20.25 12.81 3.96
CA MET A 74 20.65 14.10 3.40
C MET A 74 20.78 15.17 4.48
N ILE A 75 19.76 15.29 5.35
CA ILE A 75 19.78 16.24 6.47
C ILE A 75 20.98 15.99 7.38
N LYS A 76 21.24 14.73 7.74
CA LYS A 76 22.41 14.39 8.56
C LYS A 76 23.72 14.81 7.91
N LYS A 77 23.87 14.58 6.60
CA LYS A 77 25.08 14.98 5.86
C LYS A 77 25.27 16.50 5.81
N LEU A 78 24.19 17.26 5.69
CA LEU A 78 24.21 18.74 5.69
C LEU A 78 24.56 19.31 7.06
N ILE A 79 24.02 18.71 8.13
CA ILE A 79 24.38 19.08 9.51
C ILE A 79 25.87 18.78 9.76
N ASP A 80 26.37 17.61 9.32
CA ASP A 80 27.79 17.26 9.43
C ASP A 80 28.70 18.24 8.64
N LEU A 81 28.17 18.93 7.62
CA LEU A 81 28.87 19.95 6.83
C LEU A 81 28.73 21.38 7.42
N GLY A 82 27.95 21.56 8.49
CA GLY A 82 27.69 22.88 9.09
C GLY A 82 26.69 23.75 8.32
N GLU A 83 25.95 23.19 7.36
CA GLU A 83 24.99 23.91 6.51
C GLU A 83 23.55 23.81 7.07
N GLU A 84 23.34 24.26 8.31
CA GLU A 84 22.04 24.16 9.00
C GLU A 84 20.89 24.84 8.24
N ASN A 85 21.14 26.00 7.60
CA ASN A 85 20.14 26.69 6.77
C ASN A 85 19.67 25.84 5.57
N GLN A 86 20.58 25.12 4.90
CA GLN A 86 20.20 24.26 3.77
C GLN A 86 19.44 23.02 4.24
N ALA A 87 19.78 22.49 5.42
CA ALA A 87 19.03 21.39 6.03
C ALA A 87 17.58 21.79 6.36
N GLU A 88 17.38 23.02 6.86
CA GLU A 88 16.05 23.57 7.14
C GLU A 88 15.24 23.80 5.86
N GLU A 89 15.86 24.37 4.82
CA GLU A 89 15.22 24.59 3.52
C GLU A 89 14.77 23.27 2.86
N ILE A 90 15.61 22.22 2.92
CA ILE A 90 15.26 20.89 2.39
C ILE A 90 14.12 20.25 3.17
N LYS A 91 14.05 20.48 4.48
CA LYS A 91 12.96 20.01 5.34
C LYS A 91 11.64 20.72 5.00
N GLU A 92 11.62 22.04 4.88
CA GLU A 92 10.42 22.79 4.49
C GLU A 92 9.93 22.41 3.10
N ARG A 93 10.83 22.36 2.12
CA ARG A 93 10.50 21.98 0.73
C ARG A 93 9.95 20.54 0.67
N THR A 94 10.45 19.66 1.52
CA THR A 94 9.95 18.29 1.68
C THR A 94 8.53 18.27 2.26
N ILE A 95 8.26 19.04 3.31
CA ILE A 95 6.93 19.12 3.94
C ILE A 95 5.91 19.63 2.94
N GLN A 96 6.26 20.68 2.19
CA GLN A 96 5.38 21.23 1.16
C GLN A 96 5.07 20.19 0.08
N LYS A 97 6.11 19.52 -0.44
CA LYS A 97 5.92 18.47 -1.46
C LYS A 97 5.09 17.28 -0.97
N MET A 98 5.13 16.96 0.34
CA MET A 98 4.25 15.95 0.92
C MET A 98 2.80 16.43 1.07
N LYS A 99 2.58 17.71 1.42
CA LYS A 99 1.24 18.31 1.42
C LYS A 99 0.62 18.27 0.03
N ASP A 100 1.33 18.77 -0.98
CA ASP A 100 0.83 18.81 -2.36
C ASP A 100 0.48 17.41 -2.89
N ARG A 101 1.30 16.39 -2.56
CA ARG A 101 1.01 14.99 -2.91
C ARG A 101 -0.18 14.41 -2.16
N THR A 102 -0.39 14.82 -0.91
CA THR A 102 -1.53 14.35 -0.11
C THR A 102 -2.82 14.94 -0.66
N GLU A 103 -2.80 16.22 -1.03
CA GLU A 103 -3.93 16.93 -1.65
C GLU A 103 -4.30 16.30 -2.99
N ALA A 104 -3.31 16.04 -3.86
CA ALA A 104 -3.56 15.33 -5.12
C ALA A 104 -4.14 13.91 -4.94
N LEU A 105 -3.73 13.19 -3.90
CA LEU A 105 -4.30 11.87 -3.58
C LEU A 105 -5.73 11.96 -3.03
N ILE A 106 -6.07 13.04 -2.32
CA ILE A 106 -7.42 13.30 -1.84
C ILE A 106 -8.32 13.65 -3.03
N ASP A 107 -7.86 14.49 -3.93
CA ASP A 107 -8.58 14.85 -5.15
C ASP A 107 -8.82 13.63 -6.05
N GLU A 108 -7.79 12.79 -6.27
CA GLU A 108 -7.92 11.53 -7.03
C GLU A 108 -8.93 10.57 -6.36
N ALA A 109 -8.93 10.49 -5.02
CA ALA A 109 -9.88 9.66 -4.28
C ALA A 109 -11.31 10.21 -4.35
N LEU A 110 -11.48 11.53 -4.40
CA LEU A 110 -12.77 12.19 -4.55
C LEU A 110 -13.32 12.03 -5.98
N GLU A 111 -12.48 12.18 -7.01
CA GLU A 111 -12.88 11.97 -8.41
C GLU A 111 -13.26 10.51 -8.71
N ALA A 112 -12.59 9.53 -8.07
CA ALA A 112 -12.94 8.12 -8.22
C ALA A 112 -14.33 7.77 -7.66
N THR A 113 -14.89 8.58 -6.76
CA THR A 113 -16.24 8.38 -6.20
C THR A 113 -17.38 8.82 -7.11
N ASP A 114 -17.12 9.60 -8.17
CA ASP A 114 -18.17 10.12 -9.06
C ASP A 114 -18.65 9.12 -10.13
N ILE A 115 -18.09 7.90 -10.18
CA ILE A 115 -18.55 6.83 -11.08
C ILE A 115 -19.30 5.73 -10.31
N GLN A 116 -20.37 6.08 -9.57
CA GLN A 116 -21.39 5.11 -9.11
C GLN A 116 -22.80 5.73 -9.01
N ASN A 117 -23.28 6.37 -10.08
CA ASN A 117 -24.70 6.66 -10.26
C ASN A 117 -25.16 6.16 -11.64
N PHE A 118 -25.44 4.87 -11.75
CA PHE A 118 -26.29 4.27 -12.79
C PHE A 118 -27.03 3.06 -12.21
#